data_AF-A0A368GPM1-F1
#
_entry.id   AF-A0A368GPM1-F1
#
_cell.length_a   1.000
_cell.length_b   1.000
_cell.length_c   1.000
_cell.angle_alpha   90.00
_cell.angle_beta   90.00
_cell.angle_gamma   90.00
#
_symmetry.space_group_name_H-M   'P 1'
#
loop_
_entity.id
_entity.type
_entity.pdbx_description
1 polymer ?
#
loop_
_entity_poly.entity_id
_entity_poly.type
_entity_poly.pdbx_seq_one_letter_code
_entity_poly.pdbx_strand_id
1 'polypeptide(L)'
;MYHTEEAALYYATIAVIIAASLFYCRKYIRGVRYEEDVRADGKIIAITGANSGIGQAVTAELNRRGATVYMLVRDKQRGLDSIRRLEEV
;
A
#
# COMPACT_ATOMS: atom_id res chain seq x y z
N MET A 1 1.00 29.45 -39.52
CA MET A 1 0.36 28.12 -39.55
C MET A 1 1.36 27.00 -39.26
N TYR A 2 2.57 27.03 -39.81
CA TYR A 2 3.63 26.05 -39.46
C TYR A 2 4.14 26.13 -38.02
N HIS A 3 4.18 27.31 -37.40
CA HIS A 3 4.71 27.47 -36.04
C HIS A 3 3.79 26.90 -34.95
N THR A 4 2.50 26.73 -35.23
CA THR A 4 1.52 26.18 -34.27
C THR A 4 1.62 24.65 -34.15
N GLU A 5 1.96 23.97 -35.25
CA GLU A 5 2.15 22.51 -35.30
C GLU A 5 3.43 22.09 -34.56
N GLU A 6 4.53 22.83 -34.72
CA GLU A 6 5.78 22.58 -33.99
C GLU A 6 5.61 22.81 -32.48
N ALA A 7 4.87 23.85 -32.09
CA ALA A 7 4.54 24.08 -30.70
C ALA A 7 3.68 22.93 -30.12
N ALA A 8 2.70 22.43 -30.86
CA ALA A 8 1.87 21.31 -30.43
C ALA A 8 2.70 20.02 -30.22
N LEU A 9 3.60 19.72 -31.16
CA LEU A 9 4.51 18.58 -31.03
C LEU A 9 5.48 18.75 -29.85
N TYR A 10 6.02 19.96 -29.64
CA TYR A 10 6.87 20.28 -28.49
C TYR A 10 6.15 20.04 -27.15
N TYR A 11 4.93 20.56 -26.97
CA TYR A 11 4.19 20.33 -25.73
C TYR A 11 3.78 18.87 -25.53
N ALA A 12 3.44 18.16 -26.61
CA ALA A 12 3.12 16.73 -26.54
C ALA A 12 4.33 15.90 -26.07
N THR A 13 5.54 16.19 -26.59
CA THR A 13 6.75 15.48 -26.16
C THR A 13 7.10 15.72 -24.69
N ILE A 14 6.96 16.97 -24.21
CA ILE A 14 7.17 17.29 -22.78
C ILE A 14 6.16 16.54 -21.90
N ALA A 15 4.88 16.51 -22.29
CA ALA A 15 3.84 15.81 -21.54
C ALA A 15 4.14 14.31 -21.41
N VAL A 16 4.61 13.67 -22.48
CA VAL A 16 5.01 12.25 -22.47
C VAL A 16 6.20 12.02 -21.55
N ILE A 17 7.23 12.87 -21.60
CA ILE A 17 8.41 12.76 -20.74
C ILE A 17 8.03 12.93 -19.26
N ILE A 18 7.18 13.91 -18.94
CA ILE A 18 6.69 14.12 -17.56
C ILE A 18 5.88 12.92 -17.10
N ALA A 19 4.96 12.42 -17.92
CA ALA A 19 4.14 11.25 -17.58
C ALA A 19 5.01 10.01 -17.33
N ALA A 20 5.98 9.74 -18.20
CA ALA A 20 6.93 8.64 -18.03
C ALA A 20 7.77 8.82 -16.76
N SER A 21 8.29 10.02 -16.51
CA SER A 21 9.09 10.33 -15.32
C SER A 21 8.29 10.13 -14.04
N LEU A 22 7.04 10.61 -13.98
CA LEU A 22 6.14 10.40 -12.86
C LEU A 22 5.80 8.92 -12.67
N PHE A 23 5.61 8.17 -13.75
CA PHE A 23 5.37 6.73 -13.71
C PHE A 23 6.55 5.97 -13.09
N TYR A 24 7.78 6.22 -13.55
CA TYR A 24 8.99 5.58 -13.01
C TYR A 24 9.28 6.03 -11.58
N CYS A 25 9.13 7.32 -11.27
CA CYS A 25 9.27 7.84 -9.91
C CYS A 25 8.29 7.17 -8.95
N ARG A 26 7.01 7.06 -9.34
CA ARG A 26 5.98 6.35 -8.56
C ARG A 26 6.29 4.86 -8.41
N LYS A 27 6.88 4.22 -9.43
CA LYS A 27 7.33 2.82 -9.33
C LYS A 27 8.48 2.66 -8.34
N TYR A 28 9.42 3.60 -8.31
CA TYR A 28 10.59 3.56 -7.42
C TYR A 28 10.23 3.80 -5.94
N ILE A 29 9.29 4.72 -5.67
CA ILE A 29 8.88 5.06 -4.29
C ILE A 29 8.09 3.92 -3.61
N ARG A 30 7.54 2.97 -4.37
CA ARG A 30 6.67 1.90 -3.83
C ARG A 30 7.37 0.85 -2.95
N GLY A 31 8.70 0.92 -2.81
CA GLY A 31 9.47 0.03 -1.93
C GLY A 31 9.49 -1.43 -2.38
N VAL A 32 10.23 -2.26 -1.64
CA VAL A 32 10.30 -3.71 -1.87
C VAL A 32 9.00 -4.36 -1.42
N ARG A 33 8.47 -5.27 -2.23
CA ARG A 33 7.30 -6.09 -1.89
C ARG A 33 7.76 -7.42 -1.32
N TYR A 34 7.13 -7.85 -0.24
CA TYR A 34 7.31 -9.21 0.28
C TYR A 34 6.35 -10.15 -0.48
N GLU A 35 6.91 -10.99 -1.33
CA GLU A 35 6.13 -11.88 -2.24
C GLU A 35 6.21 -13.36 -1.84
N GLU A 36 6.99 -13.70 -0.81
CA GLU A 36 7.13 -15.07 -0.36
C GLU A 36 5.89 -15.56 0.41
N ASP A 37 5.52 -16.82 0.18
CA ASP A 37 4.42 -17.49 0.87
C ASP A 37 4.92 -18.29 2.08
N VAL A 38 5.42 -17.57 3.08
CA VAL A 38 5.83 -18.13 4.37
C VAL A 38 4.67 -18.13 5.35
N ARG A 39 4.37 -19.29 5.94
CA ARG A 39 3.37 -19.48 7.00
C ARG A 39 3.84 -18.96 8.35
N ALA A 40 2.91 -18.52 9.19
CA ALA A 40 3.14 -18.01 10.53
C ALA A 40 2.33 -18.76 11.60
N ASP A 41 1.98 -20.02 11.32
CA ASP A 41 1.17 -20.87 12.18
C ASP A 41 1.72 -20.95 13.62
N GLY A 42 0.85 -20.75 14.60
CA GLY A 42 1.18 -20.84 16.03
C GLY A 42 2.03 -19.69 16.58
N LYS A 43 2.36 -18.67 15.77
CA LYS A 43 3.07 -17.48 16.24
C LYS A 43 2.10 -16.51 16.92
N ILE A 44 2.55 -15.90 18.01
CA ILE A 44 1.86 -14.80 18.69
C ILE A 44 2.61 -13.50 18.38
N ILE A 45 1.92 -12.53 17.79
CA ILE A 45 2.53 -11.29 17.29
C ILE A 45 1.76 -10.10 17.83
N ALA A 46 2.45 -9.10 18.37
CA ALA A 46 1.84 -7.84 18.80
C ALA A 46 2.18 -6.71 17.81
N ILE A 47 1.18 -5.97 17.35
CA ILE A 47 1.35 -4.91 16.35
C ILE A 47 0.81 -3.58 16.87
N THR A 48 1.66 -2.57 16.95
CA THR A 48 1.26 -1.19 17.28
C THR A 48 0.72 -0.44 16.08
N GLY A 49 -0.31 0.39 16.28
CA GLY A 49 -0.92 1.13 15.18
C GLY A 49 -1.68 0.23 14.19
N ALA A 50 -2.13 -0.94 14.66
CA ALA A 50 -2.73 -1.99 13.84
C ALA A 50 -4.11 -1.64 13.24
N ASN A 51 -4.73 -0.52 13.63
CA ASN A 51 -6.09 -0.19 13.19
C ASN A 51 -6.19 0.59 11.87
N SER A 52 -5.05 0.89 11.21
CA SER A 52 -5.04 1.57 9.91
C SER A 52 -3.74 1.37 9.14
N GLY A 53 -3.77 1.67 7.84
CA GLY A 53 -2.57 1.79 7.01
C GLY A 53 -1.75 0.50 7.01
N ILE A 54 -0.42 0.65 7.16
CA ILE A 54 0.51 -0.48 7.11
C ILE A 54 0.24 -1.48 8.24
N GLY A 55 -0.01 -1.01 9.47
CA GLY A 55 -0.26 -1.90 10.60
C GLY A 55 -1.48 -2.80 10.39
N GLN A 56 -2.56 -2.25 9.83
CA GLN A 56 -3.77 -3.04 9.53
C GLN A 56 -3.51 -4.06 8.41
N ALA A 57 -2.82 -3.66 7.34
CA ALA A 57 -2.48 -4.57 6.25
C ALA A 57 -1.57 -5.72 6.72
N VAL A 58 -0.59 -5.41 7.58
CA VAL A 58 0.30 -6.43 8.16
C VAL A 58 -0.47 -7.37 9.10
N THR A 59 -1.41 -6.86 9.92
CA THR A 59 -2.20 -7.75 10.79
C THR A 59 -3.10 -8.69 9.98
N ALA A 60 -3.70 -8.19 8.89
CA ALA A 60 -4.50 -9.00 7.98
C ALA A 60 -3.68 -10.15 7.38
N GLU A 61 -2.52 -9.82 6.83
CA GLU A 61 -1.68 -10.79 6.13
C GLU A 61 -1.08 -11.83 7.08
N LEU A 62 -0.66 -11.42 8.29
CA LEU A 62 -0.14 -12.36 9.29
C LEU A 62 -1.22 -13.27 9.86
N ASN A 63 -2.43 -12.74 10.09
CA ASN A 63 -3.58 -13.56 10.51
C ASN A 63 -3.94 -14.59 9.42
N ARG A 64 -4.01 -14.16 8.15
CA ARG A 64 -4.23 -15.06 6.99
C ARG A 64 -3.17 -16.17 6.91
N ARG A 65 -1.94 -15.90 7.35
CA ARG A 65 -0.82 -16.85 7.42
C ARG A 65 -0.82 -17.75 8.66
N GLY A 66 -1.83 -17.65 9.54
CA GLY A 66 -2.03 -18.52 10.70
C GLY A 66 -1.46 -18.00 12.02
N ALA A 67 -1.00 -16.74 12.08
CA ALA A 67 -0.56 -16.14 13.33
C ALA A 67 -1.75 -15.67 14.18
N THR A 68 -1.60 -15.72 15.49
CA THR A 68 -2.46 -14.97 16.42
C THR A 68 -1.90 -13.56 16.59
N VAL A 69 -2.67 -12.56 16.17
CA VAL A 69 -2.22 -11.16 16.17
C VAL A 69 -2.95 -10.33 17.24
N TYR A 70 -2.19 -9.75 18.17
CA TYR A 70 -2.67 -8.79 19.15
C TYR A 70 -2.52 -7.37 18.62
N MET A 71 -3.65 -6.73 18.33
CA MET A 71 -3.69 -5.35 17.86
C MET A 71 -3.52 -4.37 19.02
N LEU A 72 -2.39 -3.65 19.05
CA LEU A 72 -2.11 -2.60 20.03
C LEU A 72 -2.54 -1.25 19.44
N VAL A 73 -3.67 -0.74 19.94
CA VAL A 73 -4.32 0.48 19.46
C VAL A 73 -4.59 1.43 20.62
N ARG A 74 -4.63 2.74 20.32
CA ARG A 74 -4.93 3.77 21.34
C ARG A 74 -6.42 3.84 21.68
N ASP A 75 -7.26 3.64 20.68
CA ASP A 75 -8.72 3.70 20.80
C ASP A 75 -9.30 2.32 20.50
N LYS A 76 -10.01 1.76 21.47
CA LYS A 76 -10.58 0.41 21.38
C LYS A 76 -11.68 0.32 20.33
N GLN A 77 -12.55 1.32 20.23
CA GLN A 77 -13.66 1.31 19.27
C GLN A 77 -13.12 1.32 17.84
N ARG A 78 -12.15 2.17 17.54
CA ARG A 78 -11.46 2.19 16.24
C ARG A 78 -10.75 0.89 15.93
N GLY A 79 -10.25 0.19 16.95
CA GLY A 79 -9.69 -1.15 16.81
C GLY A 79 -10.76 -2.17 16.40
N LEU A 80 -11.90 -2.19 17.09
CA LEU A 80 -13.02 -3.09 16.80
C LEU A 80 -13.60 -2.84 15.40
N ASP A 81 -13.78 -1.58 15.02
CA ASP A 81 -14.25 -1.23 13.67
C ASP A 81 -13.23 -1.70 12.60
N SER A 82 -11.93 -1.61 12.92
CA SER A 82 -10.89 -2.15 12.05
C SER A 82 -10.93 -3.66 11.92
N ILE A 83 -11.29 -4.40 12.98
CA ILE A 83 -11.43 -5.86 12.95
C ILE A 83 -12.60 -6.25 12.06
N ARG A 84 -13.76 -5.59 12.16
CA ARG A 84 -14.91 -5.86 11.26
C ARG A 84 -14.52 -5.71 9.79
N ARG A 85 -13.77 -4.65 9.45
CA ARG A 85 -13.25 -4.46 8.08
C ARG A 85 -12.29 -5.56 7.62
N LEU A 86 -11.64 -6.28 8.55
CA LEU A 86 -10.76 -7.40 8.22
C LEU A 86 -11.54 -8.71 8.04
N GLU A 87 -12.70 -8.83 8.68
CA GLU A 87 -13.60 -10.00 8.53
C GLU A 87 -14.44 -9.93 7.24
N GLU A 88 -14.63 -8.74 6.69
CA GLU A 88 -15.38 -8.49 5.44
C GLU A 88 -14.58 -8.80 4.15
N VAL A 89 -13.29 -9.10 4.26
CA VAL A 89 -12.35 -9.32 3.14
C VAL A 89 -11.97 -10.79 3.04
#